data_AF-A0A370F5B3-F1
#
_entry.id   AF-A0A370F5B3-F1
#
_cell.length_a   1.000
_cell.length_b   1.000
_cell.length_c   1.000
_cell.angle_alpha   90.00
_cell.angle_beta   90.00
_cell.angle_gamma   90.00
#
_symmetry.space_group_name_H-M   'P 1'
#
loop_
_entity.id
_entity.type
_entity.pdbx_description
1 polymer ?
#
loop_
_entity_poly.entity_id
_entity_poly.type
_entity_poly.pdbx_seq_one_letter_code
_entity_poly.pdbx_strand_id
1 'polypeptide(L)'
;MRTNIVIDDALMEAAMRAGGFSTKKEAVEEGLRLLARRKAYQDLRALRGKLTWAGDDSVDWTTLEAEPMAVQEQPARYAAAAPKPTAARKRTKP
;
A
#
# COMPACT_ATOMS: atom_id res chain seq x y z
N MET A 1 -32.75 -6.24 -5.66
CA MET A 1 -34.14 -5.75 -5.71
C MET A 1 -34.80 -6.30 -6.97
N ARG A 2 -36.07 -6.73 -6.93
CA ARG A 2 -36.78 -7.16 -8.14
C ARG A 2 -37.38 -5.93 -8.83
N THR A 3 -37.07 -5.75 -10.10
CA THR A 3 -37.54 -4.62 -10.91
C THR A 3 -37.96 -5.15 -12.28
N ASN A 4 -39.05 -4.62 -12.83
CA ASN A 4 -39.44 -4.85 -14.21
C ASN A 4 -38.95 -3.69 -15.07
N ILE A 5 -38.13 -3.99 -16.08
CA ILE A 5 -37.56 -3.04 -17.03
C ILE A 5 -37.63 -3.65 -18.43
N VAL A 6 -37.87 -2.81 -19.44
CA VAL A 6 -37.83 -3.22 -20.85
C VAL A 6 -36.40 -3.04 -21.34
N ILE A 7 -35.81 -4.10 -21.90
CA ILE A 7 -34.44 -4.11 -22.43
C ILE A 7 -34.51 -4.63 -23.87
N ASP A 8 -33.67 -4.08 -24.74
CA ASP A 8 -33.48 -4.57 -26.10
C ASP A 8 -32.93 -6.01 -26.11
N ASP A 9 -33.56 -6.89 -26.90
CA ASP A 9 -33.21 -8.32 -26.92
C ASP A 9 -31.83 -8.58 -27.53
N ALA A 10 -31.44 -7.83 -28.57
CA ALA A 10 -30.13 -7.97 -29.18
C ALA A 10 -29.02 -7.52 -28.23
N LEU A 11 -29.28 -6.47 -27.43
CA LEU A 11 -28.36 -6.03 -26.37
C LEU A 11 -28.20 -7.12 -25.30
N MET A 12 -29.29 -7.74 -24.84
CA MET A 12 -29.24 -8.81 -23.85
C MET A 12 -28.48 -10.02 -24.37
N GLU A 13 -28.73 -10.42 -25.61
CA GLU A 13 -28.04 -11.55 -26.25
C GLU A 13 -26.53 -11.28 -26.40
N ALA A 14 -26.16 -10.06 -26.81
CA ALA A 14 -24.77 -9.65 -26.88
C ALA A 14 -24.08 -9.70 -25.50
N ALA A 15 -24.76 -9.23 -24.45
CA ALA A 15 -24.23 -9.27 -23.08
C ALA A 15 -24.07 -10.70 -22.55
N MET A 16 -25.08 -11.57 -22.77
CA MET A 16 -25.02 -12.97 -22.37
C MET A 16 -23.90 -13.72 -23.08
N ARG A 17 -23.74 -13.50 -24.39
CA ARG A 17 -22.67 -14.13 -25.19
C ARG A 17 -21.27 -13.62 -24.81
N ALA A 18 -21.13 -12.32 -24.54
CA ALA A 18 -19.84 -11.74 -24.16
C ALA A 18 -19.38 -12.19 -22.76
N GLY A 19 -20.31 -12.35 -21.82
CA GLY A 19 -19.99 -12.78 -20.45
C GLY A 19 -20.13 -14.28 -20.18
N GLY A 20 -20.62 -15.06 -21.15
CA GLY A 20 -20.87 -16.49 -20.96
C GLY A 20 -21.94 -16.79 -19.91
N PHE A 21 -22.95 -15.91 -19.78
CA PHE A 21 -23.96 -16.02 -18.74
C PHE A 21 -25.08 -16.98 -19.12
N SER A 22 -25.54 -17.74 -18.12
CA SER A 22 -26.62 -18.72 -18.28
C SER A 22 -28.01 -18.08 -18.15
N THR A 23 -28.11 -17.00 -17.37
CA THR A 23 -29.38 -16.32 -17.10
C THR A 23 -29.33 -14.82 -17.43
N LYS A 24 -30.49 -14.26 -17.82
CA LYS A 24 -30.66 -12.82 -18.02
C LYS A 24 -30.35 -12.02 -16.75
N LYS A 25 -30.64 -12.58 -15.56
CA LYS A 25 -30.38 -11.92 -14.27
C LYS A 25 -28.88 -11.75 -14.03
N GLU A 26 -28.09 -12.82 -14.23
CA GLU A 26 -26.64 -12.78 -14.07
C GLU A 26 -26.00 -11.74 -15.00
N ALA A 27 -26.41 -11.71 -16.27
CA ALA A 27 -25.90 -10.75 -17.24
C ALA A 27 -26.16 -9.30 -16.82
N VAL A 28 -27.34 -9.00 -16.26
CA VAL A 28 -27.69 -7.67 -15.76
C VAL A 28 -26.88 -7.32 -14.50
N GLU A 29 -26.77 -8.24 -13.54
CA GLU A 29 -26.03 -7.99 -12.30
C GLU A 29 -24.54 -7.76 -12.57
N GLU A 30 -23.91 -8.59 -13.40
CA GLU A 30 -22.50 -8.41 -13.77
C GLU A 30 -22.29 -7.18 -14.66
N GLY A 31 -23.24 -6.85 -15.54
CA GLY A 31 -23.22 -5.59 -16.29
C GLY A 31 -23.22 -4.35 -15.37
N LEU A 32 -24.07 -4.34 -14.34
CA LEU A 32 -24.10 -3.27 -13.34
C LEU A 32 -22.81 -3.23 -12.50
N ARG A 33 -22.28 -4.39 -12.13
CA ARG A 33 -21.01 -4.51 -11.40
C ARG A 33 -19.83 -3.96 -12.21
N LEU A 34 -19.82 -4.22 -13.52
CA LEU A 34 -18.81 -3.68 -14.43
C LEU A 34 -18.89 -2.15 -14.50
N LEU A 35 -20.11 -1.59 -14.60
CA LEU A 35 -20.31 -0.14 -14.60
C LEU A 35 -19.83 0.51 -13.30
N ALA A 36 -20.08 -0.10 -12.14
CA ALA A 36 -19.59 0.40 -10.86
C ALA A 36 -18.05 0.46 -10.81
N ARG A 37 -17.37 -0.51 -11.42
CA ARG A 37 -15.89 -0.57 -11.48
C ARG A 37 -15.28 0.32 -12.56
N ARG A 38 -16.08 0.79 -13.53
CA ARG A 38 -15.60 1.53 -14.71
C ARG A 38 -14.77 2.75 -14.36
N LYS A 39 -15.18 3.53 -13.35
CA LYS A 39 -14.46 4.73 -12.93
C LYS A 39 -13.05 4.39 -12.41
N ALA A 40 -12.94 3.38 -11.55
CA ALA A 40 -11.65 2.92 -11.04
C ALA A 40 -10.71 2.48 -12.18
N TYR A 41 -11.23 1.78 -13.19
CA TYR A 41 -10.44 1.42 -14.37
C TYR A 41 -10.00 2.62 -15.21
N GLN A 42 -10.84 3.67 -15.31
CA GLN A 42 -10.46 4.91 -15.99
C GLN A 42 -9.36 5.66 -15.22
N ASP A 43 -9.48 5.74 -13.90
CA ASP A 43 -8.49 6.38 -13.04
C ASP A 43 -7.14 5.65 -13.13
N LEU A 44 -7.14 4.32 -13.08
CA LEU A 44 -5.94 3.50 -13.33
C LEU A 44 -5.36 3.74 -14.73
N ARG A 45 -6.21 3.82 -15.76
CA ARG A 45 -5.76 4.12 -17.12
C ARG A 45 -5.15 5.52 -17.23
N ALA A 46 -5.65 6.49 -16.48
CA ALA A 46 -5.13 7.85 -16.44
C ALA A 46 -3.75 7.97 -15.76
N LEU A 47 -3.36 6.97 -14.96
CA LEU A 47 -2.03 6.84 -14.36
C LEU A 47 -1.00 6.20 -15.31
N ARG A 48 -1.43 5.64 -16.45
CA ARG A 48 -0.54 5.03 -17.44
C ARG A 48 0.48 6.06 -17.93
N GLY A 49 1.77 5.73 -17.79
CA GLY A 49 2.88 6.60 -18.19
C GLY A 49 3.23 7.73 -17.22
N LYS A 50 2.47 7.91 -16.14
CA LYS A 50 2.78 8.89 -15.07
C LYS A 50 3.53 8.27 -13.90
N LEU A 51 3.36 6.97 -13.72
CA LEU A 51 4.02 6.22 -12.65
C LEU A 51 5.42 5.84 -13.10
N THR A 52 6.42 6.31 -12.36
CA THR A 52 7.80 5.83 -12.43
C THR A 52 7.87 4.52 -11.65
N TRP A 53 7.88 3.41 -12.39
CA TRP A 53 8.06 2.09 -11.79
C TRP A 53 9.55 1.88 -11.51
N ALA A 54 9.93 1.91 -10.24
CA ALA A 54 11.30 1.64 -9.75
C ALA A 54 11.61 0.13 -9.75
N GLY A 55 11.35 -0.56 -10.88
CA GLY A 55 11.36 -2.03 -10.94
C GLY A 55 12.09 -2.63 -12.13
N ASP A 56 12.81 -1.84 -12.91
CA ASP A 56 13.66 -2.33 -14.00
C ASP A 56 15.09 -1.83 -13.74
N ASP A 57 15.87 -2.67 -13.03
CA ASP A 57 17.34 -2.72 -12.83
C ASP A 57 18.15 -1.43 -12.57
N SER A 58 17.50 -0.28 -12.37
CA SER A 58 18.16 1.04 -12.21
C SER A 58 18.09 1.60 -10.80
N VAL A 59 17.23 1.05 -9.95
CA VAL A 59 17.10 1.47 -8.55
C VAL A 59 17.75 0.39 -7.68
N ASP A 60 19.01 0.59 -7.33
CA ASP A 60 19.70 -0.25 -6.37
C ASP A 60 19.16 0.01 -4.96
N TRP A 61 18.21 -0.81 -4.52
CA TRP A 61 17.64 -0.76 -3.17
C TRP A 61 18.66 -1.09 -2.06
N THR A 62 19.89 -1.45 -2.39
CA THR A 62 20.99 -1.61 -1.41
C THR A 62 21.83 -0.35 -1.24
N THR A 63 21.70 0.62 -2.15
CA THR A 63 22.29 1.94 -1.99
C THR A 63 21.30 2.83 -1.23
N LEU A 64 21.48 2.91 0.09
CA LEU A 64 20.91 4.01 0.87
C LEU A 64 21.60 5.27 0.39
N GLU A 65 20.90 6.09 -0.41
CA GLU A 65 21.26 7.49 -0.56
C GLU A 65 21.20 8.11 0.83
N ALA A 66 22.37 8.17 1.47
CA ALA A 66 22.58 8.94 2.67
C ALA A 66 22.50 10.40 2.26
N GLU A 67 21.28 10.90 2.06
CA GLU A 67 20.98 12.29 2.43
C GLU A 67 21.58 12.45 3.82
N PRO A 68 22.54 13.37 4.05
CA PRO A 68 22.94 13.71 5.38
C PRO A 68 21.76 14.43 6.01
N MET A 69 20.76 13.65 6.44
CA MET A 69 19.84 14.04 7.47
C MET A 69 20.74 14.42 8.62
N ALA A 70 20.94 15.72 8.81
CA ALA A 70 21.54 16.26 9.99
C ALA A 70 20.63 15.87 11.15
N VAL A 71 20.81 14.66 11.66
CA VAL A 71 20.23 14.21 12.91
C VAL A 71 20.93 15.06 13.97
N GLN A 72 20.33 16.22 14.27
CA GLN A 72 20.65 16.96 15.48
C GLN A 72 20.11 16.15 16.64
N GLU A 73 20.85 15.12 17.06
CA GLU A 73 20.61 14.50 18.35
C GLU A 73 20.86 15.56 19.42
N GLN A 74 19.82 15.90 20.18
CA GLN A 74 20.03 16.66 21.40
C GLN A 74 20.89 15.80 22.34
N PRO A 75 21.97 16.33 22.94
CA PRO A 75 22.86 15.53 23.77
C PRO A 75 22.06 14.92 24.92
N ALA A 76 22.09 13.59 24.98
CA ALA A 76 21.38 12.82 25.99
C ALA A 76 21.81 13.28 27.39
N ARG A 77 20.84 13.68 28.22
CA ARG A 77 21.06 14.20 29.59
C ARG A 77 21.58 13.15 30.59
N TYR A 78 21.87 11.94 30.14
CA TYR A 78 22.42 10.87 30.97
C TYR A 78 23.95 10.94 30.91
N ALA A 79 24.51 12.05 31.40
CA ALA A 79 25.90 12.03 31.84
C ALA A 79 25.98 10.99 32.96
N ALA A 80 26.69 9.90 32.71
CA ALA A 80 26.92 8.82 33.65
C ALA A 80 27.36 9.38 35.00
N ALA A 81 26.56 9.16 36.05
CA ALA A 81 27.01 9.36 37.41
C ALA A 81 28.15 8.37 37.66
N ALA A 82 29.39 8.86 37.59
CA ALA A 82 30.57 8.08 37.92
C ALA A 82 30.42 7.52 39.36
N PRO A 83 30.63 6.22 39.60
CA PRO A 83 30.59 5.70 40.97
C PRO A 83 31.79 6.26 41.76
N LYS A 84 31.51 6.86 42.91
CA LYS A 84 32.53 7.39 43.83
C LYS A 84 33.45 6.26 44.31
N PRO A 85 34.78 6.46 44.37
CA PRO A 85 35.69 5.42 44.86
C PRO A 85 35.46 5.16 46.35
N THR A 86 35.15 3.91 46.69
CA THR A 86 35.04 3.40 48.05
C THR A 86 36.42 3.36 48.70
N ALA A 87 36.58 4.12 49.80
CA ALA A 87 37.83 4.17 50.55
C ALA A 87 38.17 2.79 51.17
N ALA A 88 39.33 2.26 50.81
CA ALA A 88 39.88 1.02 51.34
C ALA A 88 40.17 1.15 52.86
N ARG A 89 39.42 0.43 53.68
CA ARG A 89 39.65 0.35 55.13
C ARG A 89 40.81 -0.62 55.38
N LYS A 90 41.96 -0.08 55.81
CA LYS A 90 43.16 -0.86 56.16
C LYS A 90 42.82 -1.87 57.25
N ARG A 91 43.07 -3.15 56.98
CA ARG A 91 42.97 -4.24 57.96
C ARG A 91 44.22 -4.20 58.84
N THR A 92 44.04 -3.86 60.12
CA THR A 92 45.06 -4.02 61.16
C THR A 92 45.01 -5.46 61.68
N LYS A 93 46.17 -6.12 61.65
CA LYS A 93 46.43 -7.47 62.19
C LYS A 93 46.52 -7.44 63.72
N PRO A 94 46.25 -8.56 64.40
CA PRO A 94 47.14 -9.10 65.40
C PRO A 94 48.06 -10.17 64.79
#